data_AF-A0A5D3K1D0-F1
#
_entry.id   AF-A0A5D3K1D0-F1
#
_cell.length_a   1.000
_cell.length_b   1.000
_cell.length_c   1.000
_cell.angle_alpha   90.00
_cell.angle_beta   90.00
_cell.angle_gamma   90.00
#
_symmetry.space_group_name_H-M   'P 1'
#
loop_
_entity.id
_entity.type
_entity.pdbx_description
1 polymer ?
#
loop_
_entity_poly.entity_id
_entity_poly.type
_entity_poly.pdbx_seq_one_letter_code
_entity_poly.pdbx_strand_id
1 'polypeptide(L)'
;MRHSIFVLFSIFLLTGCLSRGQLQDGAVTNARTPQEKRDVLLSYATGEHSASWERSRYLDYGEEDDKFISNLVITCSASEDRDCVKTFYNKKADEAEINFRKKCFSDNNCKKNLLVNENSRDLNQQYNLLISYNRFQSGDADYMARMICGAISKNQRAGMPRNQSEGIIRGISGIEPISRDILVKIGDACWVLSSYGYHDPMTLLSSPR
;
A
#
# COMPACT_ATOMS: atom_id res chain seq x y z
N MET A 1 74.72 14.57 -34.67
CA MET A 1 74.33 14.72 -33.25
C MET A 1 72.81 14.70 -33.20
N ARG A 2 72.22 13.76 -32.45
CA ARG A 2 70.80 13.39 -32.46
C ARG A 2 69.93 14.46 -31.77
N HIS A 3 68.94 14.97 -32.49
CA HIS A 3 67.68 15.44 -31.90
C HIS A 3 66.70 14.28 -31.91
N SER A 4 66.10 13.95 -30.76
CA SER A 4 64.82 13.25 -30.68
C SER A 4 64.25 13.46 -29.29
N ILE A 5 63.38 14.47 -29.24
CA ILE A 5 62.28 14.60 -28.28
C ILE A 5 61.45 13.31 -28.36
N PHE A 6 61.28 12.60 -27.26
CA PHE A 6 60.14 11.70 -27.11
C PHE A 6 59.48 11.98 -25.75
N VAL A 7 58.46 12.81 -25.85
CA VAL A 7 57.39 13.00 -24.89
C VAL A 7 56.89 11.62 -24.48
N LEU A 8 57.14 11.25 -23.22
CA LEU A 8 56.51 10.11 -22.57
C LEU A 8 55.03 10.45 -22.43
N PHE A 9 54.28 10.02 -23.44
CA PHE A 9 52.84 10.12 -23.58
C PHE A 9 52.17 9.48 -22.35
N SER A 10 51.58 10.33 -21.51
CA SER A 10 50.57 9.94 -20.53
C SER A 10 49.35 9.37 -21.28
N ILE A 11 49.33 8.06 -21.52
CA ILE A 11 48.14 7.34 -21.99
C ILE A 11 47.80 6.27 -20.96
N PHE A 12 46.50 6.18 -20.66
CA PHE A 12 45.81 5.16 -19.86
C PHE A 12 45.63 5.41 -18.38
N LEU A 13 44.99 6.53 -18.04
CA LEU A 13 44.02 6.59 -16.94
C LEU A 13 42.70 7.21 -17.43
N LEU A 14 42.10 6.59 -18.45
CA LEU A 14 40.70 6.82 -18.85
C LEU A 14 39.86 5.55 -18.62
N THR A 15 40.08 4.85 -17.51
CA THR A 15 39.02 4.00 -16.95
C THR A 15 37.99 4.94 -16.33
N GLY A 16 37.18 5.59 -17.17
CA GLY A 16 36.03 6.33 -16.70
C GLY A 16 35.16 5.35 -15.93
N CYS A 17 34.94 5.62 -14.63
CA CYS A 17 33.93 4.89 -13.87
C CYS A 17 32.60 5.11 -14.60
N LEU A 18 32.04 4.06 -15.19
CA LEU A 18 30.70 4.11 -15.77
C LEU A 18 29.75 4.60 -14.69
N SER A 19 28.89 5.56 -15.04
CA SER A 19 27.85 5.99 -14.13
C SER A 19 26.89 4.84 -13.85
N ARG A 20 26.16 4.93 -12.75
CA ARG A 20 25.19 3.90 -12.39
C ARG A 20 24.12 3.75 -13.48
N GLY A 21 23.61 4.88 -14.00
CA GLY A 21 22.66 4.88 -15.11
C GLY A 21 23.20 4.15 -16.34
N GLN A 22 24.49 4.31 -16.67
CA GLN A 22 25.13 3.61 -17.80
C GLN A 22 25.27 2.10 -17.56
N LEU A 23 25.65 1.67 -16.35
CA LEU A 23 25.73 0.25 -16.01
C LEU A 23 24.36 -0.42 -16.06
N GLN A 24 23.35 0.27 -15.53
CA GLN A 24 21.96 -0.19 -15.53
C GLN A 24 21.40 -0.28 -16.95
N ASP A 25 21.58 0.75 -17.78
CA ASP A 25 21.10 0.76 -19.16
C ASP A 25 21.75 -0.35 -20.01
N GLY A 26 23.05 -0.58 -19.82
CA GLY A 26 23.75 -1.71 -20.43
C GLY A 26 23.17 -3.07 -20.00
N ALA A 27 22.89 -3.25 -18.71
CA ALA A 27 22.29 -4.49 -18.19
C ALA A 27 20.87 -4.71 -18.73
N VAL A 28 20.05 -3.65 -18.82
CA VAL A 28 18.69 -3.70 -19.39
C VAL A 28 18.74 -3.99 -20.90
N THR A 29 19.69 -3.41 -21.62
CA THR A 29 19.85 -3.66 -23.06
C THR A 29 20.23 -5.11 -23.37
N ASN A 30 20.99 -5.75 -22.48
CA ASN A 30 21.40 -7.15 -22.61
C ASN A 30 20.31 -8.16 -22.27
N ALA A 31 19.23 -7.75 -21.58
CA ALA A 31 18.07 -8.58 -21.30
C ALA A 31 17.19 -8.77 -22.55
N ARG A 32 16.67 -9.98 -22.76
CA ARG A 32 16.03 -10.41 -24.01
C ARG A 32 14.53 -10.17 -23.99
N THR A 33 13.88 -10.49 -22.88
CA THR A 33 12.42 -10.35 -22.75
C THR A 33 12.03 -9.08 -22.01
N PRO A 34 10.82 -8.53 -22.21
CA PRO A 34 10.31 -7.44 -21.38
C PRO A 34 10.39 -7.76 -19.89
N GLN A 35 10.02 -8.99 -19.50
CA GLN A 35 10.04 -9.46 -18.12
C GLN A 35 11.46 -9.44 -17.54
N GLU A 36 12.46 -9.94 -18.29
CA GLU A 36 13.86 -9.88 -17.88
C GLU A 36 14.34 -8.43 -17.72
N LYS A 37 13.95 -7.52 -18.62
CA LYS A 37 14.31 -6.09 -18.53
C LYS A 37 13.74 -5.45 -17.26
N ARG A 38 12.50 -5.75 -16.92
CA ARG A 38 11.87 -5.34 -15.66
C ARG A 38 12.65 -5.90 -14.46
N ASP A 39 12.98 -7.18 -14.47
CA ASP A 39 13.65 -7.82 -13.32
C ASP A 39 15.04 -7.24 -13.07
N VAL A 40 15.77 -6.91 -14.14
CA VAL A 40 17.02 -6.14 -14.04
C VAL A 40 16.76 -4.80 -13.36
N LEU A 41 15.79 -4.02 -13.85
CA LEU A 41 15.45 -2.71 -13.26
C LEU A 41 15.08 -2.81 -11.77
N LEU A 42 14.28 -3.82 -11.39
CA LEU A 42 13.93 -4.08 -9.99
C LEU A 42 15.16 -4.38 -9.14
N SER A 43 16.14 -5.15 -9.65
CA SER A 43 17.36 -5.48 -8.91
C SER A 43 18.28 -4.30 -8.66
N TYR A 44 18.23 -3.29 -9.53
CA TYR A 44 19.05 -2.08 -9.37
C TYR A 44 18.44 -1.11 -8.36
N ALA A 45 17.12 -1.12 -8.13
CA ALA A 45 16.48 -0.22 -7.19
C ALA A 45 16.91 -0.50 -5.73
N THR A 46 17.31 0.54 -5.00
CA THR A 46 17.85 0.44 -3.62
C THR A 46 17.09 1.36 -2.67
N GLY A 47 16.75 0.94 -1.44
CA GLY A 47 16.13 1.81 -0.43
C GLY A 47 15.42 1.07 0.71
N GLU A 48 14.70 1.82 1.56
CA GLU A 48 13.99 1.34 2.77
C GLU A 48 12.82 0.39 2.46
N HIS A 49 12.06 0.67 1.39
CA HIS A 49 11.12 -0.27 0.78
C HIS A 49 11.69 -0.82 -0.52
N SER A 50 11.57 -2.15 -0.73
CA SER A 50 12.05 -2.78 -1.95
C SER A 50 11.17 -2.41 -3.14
N ALA A 51 11.74 -2.28 -4.34
CA ALA A 51 10.94 -2.09 -5.55
C ALA A 51 9.98 -3.26 -5.80
N SER A 52 10.28 -4.45 -5.28
CA SER A 52 9.36 -5.59 -5.26
C SER A 52 8.10 -5.33 -4.45
N TRP A 53 8.19 -4.59 -3.33
CA TRP A 53 7.02 -4.18 -2.55
C TRP A 53 6.14 -3.21 -3.35
N GLU A 54 6.75 -2.20 -3.98
CA GLU A 54 6.01 -1.25 -4.83
C GLU A 54 5.33 -1.93 -6.03
N ARG A 55 6.02 -2.90 -6.64
CA ARG A 55 5.44 -3.76 -7.67
C ARG A 55 4.25 -4.56 -7.16
N SER A 56 4.35 -5.16 -5.97
CA SER A 56 3.24 -5.91 -5.38
C SER A 56 2.01 -5.01 -5.21
N ARG A 57 2.19 -3.77 -4.75
CA ARG A 57 1.10 -2.79 -4.61
C ARG A 57 0.43 -2.47 -5.95
N TYR A 58 1.20 -2.33 -7.02
CA TYR A 58 0.63 -2.16 -8.36
C TYR A 58 -0.20 -3.37 -8.80
N LEU A 59 0.30 -4.57 -8.56
CA LEU A 59 -0.34 -5.82 -8.97
C LEU A 59 -1.63 -6.15 -8.20
N ASP A 60 -1.90 -5.47 -7.08
CA ASP A 60 -3.19 -5.61 -6.38
C ASP A 60 -4.37 -5.11 -7.24
N TYR A 61 -4.12 -4.18 -8.17
CA TYR A 61 -5.17 -3.52 -8.98
C TYR A 61 -4.86 -3.43 -10.48
N GLY A 62 -3.62 -3.65 -10.87
CA GLY A 62 -3.13 -3.51 -12.23
C GLY A 62 -2.44 -4.78 -12.73
N GLU A 63 -2.08 -4.76 -14.01
CA GLU A 63 -1.39 -5.86 -14.69
C GLU A 63 -0.16 -5.33 -15.43
N GLU A 64 0.91 -6.13 -15.47
CA GLU A 64 2.13 -5.80 -16.22
C GLU A 64 2.04 -6.33 -17.64
N ASP A 65 1.40 -5.59 -18.54
CA ASP A 65 1.45 -5.87 -19.97
C ASP A 65 2.77 -5.37 -20.60
N ASP A 66 3.04 -5.76 -21.85
CA ASP A 66 4.25 -5.37 -22.56
C ASP A 66 4.38 -3.84 -22.70
N LYS A 67 3.26 -3.12 -22.76
CA LYS A 67 3.22 -1.66 -22.84
C LYS A 67 3.66 -1.03 -21.52
N PHE A 68 3.18 -1.55 -20.40
CA PHE A 68 3.59 -1.14 -19.06
C PHE A 68 5.09 -1.31 -18.89
N ILE A 69 5.59 -2.50 -19.22
CA ILE A 69 7.02 -2.83 -19.09
C ILE A 69 7.86 -1.94 -20.01
N SER A 70 7.40 -1.70 -21.25
CA SER A 70 8.10 -0.80 -22.17
C SER A 70 8.19 0.62 -21.61
N ASN A 71 7.12 1.13 -21.02
CA ASN A 71 7.13 2.44 -20.38
C ASN A 71 8.06 2.50 -19.16
N LEU A 72 8.10 1.45 -18.35
CA LEU A 72 9.04 1.32 -17.23
C LEU A 72 10.49 1.40 -17.73
N VAL A 73 10.80 0.64 -18.78
CA VAL A 73 12.14 0.60 -19.38
C VAL A 73 12.53 1.97 -19.93
N ILE A 74 11.67 2.59 -20.76
CA ILE A 74 11.92 3.92 -21.32
C ILE A 74 12.14 4.97 -20.23
N THR A 75 11.39 4.87 -19.13
CA THR A 75 11.46 5.85 -18.03
C THR A 75 12.72 5.66 -17.19
N CYS A 76 13.12 4.42 -16.90
CA CYS A 76 14.10 4.14 -15.87
C CYS A 76 15.42 3.55 -16.35
N SER A 77 15.57 3.00 -17.57
CA SER A 77 16.78 2.24 -17.96
C SER A 77 18.08 3.00 -17.73
N ALA A 78 18.15 4.25 -18.18
CA ALA A 78 19.30 5.15 -18.04
C ALA A 78 19.18 6.16 -16.88
N SER A 79 18.26 5.94 -15.95
CA SER A 79 18.05 6.86 -14.83
C SER A 79 19.19 6.77 -13.81
N GLU A 80 19.73 7.94 -13.42
CA GLU A 80 20.65 8.04 -12.27
C GLU A 80 19.90 8.05 -10.92
N ASP A 81 18.59 8.32 -10.93
CA ASP A 81 17.75 8.20 -9.74
C ASP A 81 17.59 6.73 -9.34
N ARG A 82 18.08 6.40 -8.14
CA ARG A 82 18.04 5.06 -7.56
C ARG A 82 16.63 4.60 -7.23
N ASP A 83 15.71 5.54 -7.10
CA ASP A 83 14.31 5.31 -6.77
C ASP A 83 13.39 5.37 -8.00
N CYS A 84 13.90 5.56 -9.23
CA CYS A 84 13.06 5.70 -10.43
C CYS A 84 12.02 4.58 -10.56
N VAL A 85 12.44 3.33 -10.42
CA VAL A 85 11.56 2.16 -10.53
C VAL A 85 10.51 2.16 -9.42
N LYS A 86 10.90 2.49 -8.19
CA LYS A 86 9.96 2.60 -7.06
C LYS A 86 8.93 3.69 -7.33
N THR A 87 9.37 4.89 -7.70
CA THR A 87 8.51 6.03 -8.02
C THR A 87 7.56 5.71 -9.17
N PHE A 88 8.05 5.01 -10.20
CA PHE A 88 7.23 4.57 -11.32
C PHE A 88 6.12 3.62 -10.86
N TYR A 89 6.46 2.54 -10.15
CA TYR A 89 5.47 1.59 -9.66
C TYR A 89 4.49 2.22 -8.67
N ASN A 90 4.98 3.05 -7.76
CA ASN A 90 4.18 3.75 -6.76
C ASN A 90 3.11 4.62 -7.45
N LYS A 91 3.52 5.47 -8.41
CA LYS A 91 2.58 6.26 -9.21
C LYS A 91 1.58 5.39 -9.98
N LYS A 92 2.04 4.28 -10.56
CA LYS A 92 1.18 3.38 -11.33
C LYS A 92 0.20 2.61 -10.45
N ALA A 93 0.58 2.26 -9.23
CA ALA A 93 -0.29 1.65 -8.25
C ALA A 93 -1.43 2.61 -7.89
N ASP A 94 -1.13 3.88 -7.62
CA ASP A 94 -2.15 4.88 -7.30
C ASP A 94 -3.13 5.09 -8.47
N GLU A 95 -2.61 5.17 -9.71
CA GLU A 95 -3.43 5.25 -10.92
C GLU A 95 -4.32 4.00 -11.10
N ALA A 96 -3.75 2.80 -10.91
CA ALA A 96 -4.45 1.53 -11.03
C ALA A 96 -5.55 1.40 -9.98
N GLU A 97 -5.26 1.72 -8.72
CA GLU A 97 -6.23 1.72 -7.64
C GLU A 97 -7.38 2.68 -7.94
N ILE A 98 -7.09 3.93 -8.32
CA ILE A 98 -8.13 4.92 -8.65
C ILE A 98 -9.03 4.40 -9.79
N ASN A 99 -8.45 3.83 -10.84
CA ASN A 99 -9.20 3.32 -11.98
C ASN A 99 -10.01 2.07 -11.62
N PHE A 100 -9.42 1.15 -10.85
CA PHE A 100 -10.10 -0.01 -10.31
C PHE A 100 -11.29 0.40 -9.46
N ARG A 101 -11.11 1.31 -8.50
CA ARG A 101 -12.19 1.83 -7.65
C ARG A 101 -13.30 2.46 -8.48
N LYS A 102 -12.98 3.33 -9.45
CA LYS A 102 -13.98 3.94 -10.34
C LYS A 102 -14.81 2.90 -11.07
N LYS A 103 -14.17 1.90 -11.67
CA LYS A 103 -14.85 0.79 -12.36
C LYS A 103 -15.68 -0.04 -11.38
N CYS A 104 -15.08 -0.42 -10.25
CA CYS A 104 -15.71 -1.24 -9.23
C CYS A 104 -16.95 -0.57 -8.62
N PHE A 105 -16.94 0.75 -8.43
CA PHE A 105 -18.08 1.48 -7.88
C PHE A 105 -19.28 1.60 -8.84
N SER A 106 -19.07 1.33 -10.13
CA SER A 106 -20.15 1.21 -11.11
C SER A 106 -20.83 -0.17 -11.11
N ASP A 107 -20.21 -1.18 -10.49
CA ASP A 107 -20.75 -2.52 -10.31
C ASP A 107 -21.12 -2.73 -8.84
N ASN A 108 -22.41 -2.96 -8.56
CA ASN A 108 -22.90 -3.13 -7.19
C ASN A 108 -22.25 -4.31 -6.44
N ASN A 109 -21.95 -5.42 -7.13
CA ASN A 109 -21.34 -6.58 -6.51
C ASN A 109 -19.86 -6.31 -6.22
N CYS A 110 -19.14 -5.72 -7.18
CA CYS A 110 -17.75 -5.33 -6.97
C CYS A 110 -17.64 -4.34 -5.80
N LYS A 111 -18.44 -3.26 -5.84
CA LYS A 111 -18.49 -2.24 -4.78
C LYS A 111 -18.76 -2.85 -3.41
N LYS A 112 -19.76 -3.74 -3.31
CA LYS A 112 -20.08 -4.45 -2.06
C LYS A 112 -18.86 -5.23 -1.56
N ASN A 113 -18.27 -6.08 -2.40
CA ASN A 113 -17.15 -6.93 -1.99
C ASN A 113 -15.94 -6.10 -1.58
N LEU A 114 -15.62 -5.04 -2.33
CA LEU A 114 -14.54 -4.12 -2.01
C LEU A 114 -14.75 -3.47 -0.63
N LEU A 115 -15.91 -2.86 -0.41
CA LEU A 115 -16.18 -2.17 0.85
C LEU A 115 -16.27 -3.14 2.03
N VAL A 116 -16.81 -4.35 1.85
CA VAL A 116 -16.81 -5.38 2.89
C VAL A 116 -15.38 -5.79 3.25
N ASN A 117 -14.52 -6.05 2.26
CA ASN A 117 -13.14 -6.45 2.50
C ASN A 117 -12.33 -5.35 3.19
N GLU A 118 -12.45 -4.10 2.72
CA GLU A 118 -11.78 -2.94 3.32
C GLU A 118 -12.20 -2.76 4.78
N ASN A 119 -13.50 -2.74 5.05
CA ASN A 119 -14.00 -2.50 6.40
C ASN A 119 -13.75 -3.71 7.32
N SER A 120 -13.67 -4.93 6.79
CA SER A 120 -13.23 -6.11 7.57
C SER A 120 -11.76 -5.96 7.99
N ARG A 121 -10.88 -5.55 7.07
CA ARG A 121 -9.46 -5.29 7.38
C ARG A 121 -9.31 -4.16 8.39
N ASP A 122 -10.03 -3.06 8.20
CA ASP A 122 -10.00 -1.91 9.10
C ASP A 122 -10.51 -2.30 10.50
N LEU A 123 -11.60 -3.06 10.59
CA LEU A 123 -12.11 -3.59 11.85
C LEU A 123 -11.03 -4.40 12.58
N ASN A 124 -10.38 -5.34 11.89
CA ASN A 124 -9.31 -6.16 12.45
C ASN A 124 -8.12 -5.31 12.92
N GLN A 125 -7.68 -4.35 12.10
CA GLN A 125 -6.56 -3.48 12.43
C GLN A 125 -6.86 -2.62 13.67
N GLN A 126 -8.01 -1.96 13.70
CA GLN A 126 -8.39 -1.08 14.82
C GLN A 126 -8.66 -1.86 16.09
N TYR A 127 -9.29 -3.04 15.99
CA TYR A 127 -9.45 -3.94 17.12
C TYR A 127 -8.10 -4.34 17.71
N ASN A 128 -7.16 -4.83 16.89
CA ASN A 128 -5.83 -5.21 17.36
C ASN A 128 -5.07 -4.03 17.97
N LEU A 129 -5.21 -2.84 17.39
CA LEU A 129 -4.64 -1.61 17.95
C LEU A 129 -5.24 -1.29 19.33
N LEU A 130 -6.56 -1.40 19.48
CA LEU A 130 -7.23 -1.17 20.76
C LEU A 130 -6.73 -2.12 21.84
N ILE A 131 -6.67 -3.42 21.53
CA ILE A 131 -6.17 -4.45 22.46
C ILE A 131 -4.71 -4.21 22.82
N SER A 132 -3.87 -3.88 21.84
CA SER A 132 -2.45 -3.60 22.06
C SER A 132 -2.24 -2.37 22.97
N TYR A 133 -2.99 -1.30 22.71
CA TYR A 133 -2.93 -0.08 23.51
C TYR A 133 -3.41 -0.34 24.95
N ASN A 134 -4.47 -1.14 25.11
CA ASN A 134 -5.07 -1.50 26.39
C ASN A 134 -4.59 -2.86 26.92
N ARG A 135 -3.33 -3.24 26.69
CA ARG A 135 -2.84 -4.61 26.97
C ARG A 135 -3.07 -5.13 28.39
N PHE A 136 -3.11 -4.25 29.39
CA PHE A 136 -3.33 -4.62 30.80
C PHE A 136 -4.82 -4.75 31.17
N GLN A 137 -5.71 -4.32 30.28
CA GLN A 137 -7.17 -4.36 30.41
C GLN A 137 -7.79 -4.86 29.11
N SER A 138 -7.14 -5.83 28.45
CA SER A 138 -7.52 -6.31 27.12
C SER A 138 -8.93 -6.91 27.08
N GLY A 139 -9.38 -7.50 28.19
CA GLY A 139 -10.76 -7.99 28.34
C GLY A 139 -11.80 -6.86 28.30
N ASP A 140 -11.54 -5.75 29.02
CA ASP A 140 -12.44 -4.59 29.00
C ASP A 140 -12.44 -3.91 27.63
N ALA A 141 -11.27 -3.86 26.97
CA ALA A 141 -11.14 -3.35 25.61
C ALA A 141 -11.89 -4.20 24.56
N ASP A 142 -11.78 -5.54 24.61
CA ASP A 142 -12.56 -6.44 23.75
C ASP A 142 -14.06 -6.24 23.98
N TYR A 143 -14.48 -6.20 25.25
CA TYR A 143 -15.87 -5.99 25.62
C TYR A 143 -16.41 -4.66 25.07
N MET A 144 -15.67 -3.56 25.25
CA MET A 144 -16.05 -2.25 24.71
C MET A 144 -16.16 -2.26 23.18
N ALA A 145 -15.19 -2.87 22.48
CA ALA A 145 -15.23 -2.99 21.03
C ALA A 145 -16.48 -3.75 20.55
N ARG A 146 -16.79 -4.88 21.19
CA ARG A 146 -17.98 -5.69 20.85
C ARG A 146 -19.27 -4.94 21.13
N MET A 147 -19.37 -4.29 22.29
CA MET A 147 -20.54 -3.49 22.65
C MET A 147 -20.79 -2.36 21.65
N ILE A 148 -19.74 -1.60 21.30
CA ILE A 148 -19.85 -0.50 20.35
C ILE A 148 -20.20 -1.03 18.96
N CYS A 149 -19.50 -2.03 18.46
CA CYS A 149 -19.79 -2.60 17.15
C CYS A 149 -21.25 -3.13 17.07
N GLY A 150 -21.72 -3.84 18.10
CA GLY A 150 -23.09 -4.33 18.19
C GLY A 150 -24.13 -3.21 18.22
N ALA A 151 -23.91 -2.19 19.05
CA ALA A 151 -24.80 -1.04 19.15
C ALA A 151 -24.87 -0.24 17.83
N ILE A 152 -23.73 0.01 17.21
CA ILE A 152 -23.64 0.74 15.95
C ILE A 152 -24.30 -0.03 14.81
N SER A 153 -24.07 -1.34 14.72
CA SER A 153 -24.72 -2.20 13.73
C SER A 153 -26.25 -2.20 13.92
N LYS A 154 -26.73 -2.24 15.16
CA LYS A 154 -28.16 -2.13 15.46
C LYS A 154 -28.75 -0.78 15.05
N ASN A 155 -28.05 0.32 15.38
CA ASN A 155 -28.50 1.68 15.04
C ASN A 155 -28.52 1.92 13.52
N GLN A 156 -27.53 1.39 12.80
CA GLN A 156 -27.49 1.45 11.34
C GLN A 156 -28.72 0.78 10.73
N ARG A 157 -29.07 -0.42 11.19
CA ARG A 157 -30.26 -1.15 10.71
C ARG A 157 -31.57 -0.48 11.12
N ALA A 158 -31.57 0.27 12.22
CA ALA A 158 -32.70 1.07 12.66
C ALA A 158 -32.85 2.39 11.87
N GLY A 159 -31.97 2.67 10.90
CA GLY A 159 -32.03 3.88 10.08
C GLY A 159 -31.54 5.14 10.78
N MET A 160 -30.79 5.00 11.88
CA MET A 160 -30.15 6.15 12.52
C MET A 160 -29.20 6.86 11.53
N PRO A 161 -29.02 8.18 11.61
CA PRO A 161 -27.94 8.86 10.90
C PRO A 161 -26.55 8.49 11.45
N ARG A 162 -25.55 8.35 10.57
CA ARG A 162 -24.18 7.98 10.96
C ARG A 162 -23.56 8.94 11.97
N ASN A 163 -23.71 10.24 11.76
CA ASN A 163 -23.18 11.29 12.65
C ASN A 163 -23.74 11.18 14.08
N GLN A 164 -25.01 10.80 14.22
CA GLN A 164 -25.62 10.57 15.52
C GLN A 164 -25.02 9.35 16.20
N SER A 165 -24.80 8.26 15.45
CA SER A 165 -24.15 7.04 15.97
C SER A 165 -22.71 7.27 16.40
N GLU A 166 -21.94 8.05 15.64
CA GLU A 166 -20.58 8.48 16.02
C GLU A 166 -20.60 9.32 17.30
N GLY A 167 -21.55 10.25 17.42
CA GLY A 167 -21.72 11.10 18.61
C GLY A 167 -21.96 10.30 19.89
N ILE A 168 -22.64 9.15 19.81
CA ILE A 168 -22.84 8.24 20.94
C ILE A 168 -21.50 7.70 21.44
N ILE A 169 -20.62 7.23 20.56
CA ILE A 169 -19.30 6.71 20.94
C ILE A 169 -18.45 7.82 21.57
N ARG A 170 -18.45 9.00 20.95
CA ARG A 170 -17.68 10.14 21.44
C ARG A 170 -18.14 10.61 22.83
N GLY A 171 -19.43 10.48 23.12
CA GLY A 171 -20.06 10.85 24.39
C GLY A 171 -19.84 9.85 25.54
N ILE A 172 -19.17 8.71 25.32
CA ILE A 172 -18.91 7.75 26.40
C ILE A 172 -17.87 8.34 27.37
N SER A 173 -18.28 8.49 28.62
CA SER A 173 -17.45 8.93 29.73
C SER A 173 -16.44 7.86 30.14
N GLY A 174 -15.28 8.29 30.66
CA GLY A 174 -14.26 7.39 31.20
C GLY A 174 -13.35 6.73 30.15
N ILE A 175 -13.55 7.00 28.86
CA ILE A 175 -12.66 6.55 27.79
C ILE A 175 -11.62 7.64 27.51
N GLU A 176 -10.34 7.28 27.48
CA GLU A 176 -9.29 8.22 27.10
C GLU A 176 -9.38 8.63 25.61
N PRO A 177 -8.80 9.76 25.20
CA PRO A 177 -8.91 10.25 23.83
C PRO A 177 -8.46 9.24 22.74
N ILE A 178 -7.33 8.56 22.93
CA ILE A 178 -6.79 7.64 21.92
C ILE A 178 -7.69 6.41 21.75
N SER A 179 -8.07 5.74 22.84
CA SER A 179 -9.00 4.61 22.79
C SER A 179 -10.35 5.01 22.22
N ARG A 180 -10.85 6.23 22.49
CA ARG A 180 -12.08 6.76 21.89
C ARG A 180 -11.97 6.85 20.37
N ASP A 181 -10.87 7.38 19.84
CA ASP A 181 -10.70 7.50 18.39
C ASP A 181 -10.58 6.14 17.70
N ILE A 182 -9.94 5.16 18.34
CA ILE A 182 -9.89 3.77 17.83
C ILE A 182 -11.31 3.16 17.82
N LEU A 183 -12.07 3.35 18.90
CA LEU A 183 -13.44 2.85 19.02
C LEU A 183 -14.39 3.50 18.01
N VAL A 184 -14.21 4.77 17.68
CA VAL A 184 -14.96 5.43 16.58
C VAL A 184 -14.69 4.72 15.25
N LYS A 185 -13.43 4.40 14.94
CA LYS A 185 -13.07 3.70 13.71
C LYS A 185 -13.60 2.25 13.68
N ILE A 186 -13.62 1.56 14.82
CA ILE A 186 -14.29 0.26 14.95
C ILE A 186 -15.79 0.41 14.65
N GLY A 187 -16.43 1.43 15.22
CA GLY A 187 -17.82 1.76 14.95
C GLY A 187 -18.08 2.01 13.46
N ASP A 188 -17.23 2.77 12.80
CA ASP A 188 -17.33 3.07 11.36
C ASP A 188 -17.26 1.82 10.49
N ALA A 189 -16.30 0.93 10.76
CA ALA A 189 -16.20 -0.33 10.06
C ALA A 189 -17.48 -1.17 10.25
N CYS A 190 -17.97 -1.27 11.48
CA CYS A 190 -19.19 -2.00 11.81
C CYS A 190 -20.44 -1.38 11.17
N TRP A 191 -20.50 -0.05 11.04
CA TRP A 191 -21.57 0.65 10.33
C TRP A 191 -21.66 0.20 8.87
N VAL A 192 -20.53 0.25 8.16
CA VAL A 192 -20.48 -0.14 6.74
C VAL A 192 -20.79 -1.61 6.58
N LEU A 193 -20.18 -2.49 7.38
CA LEU A 193 -20.43 -3.93 7.34
C LEU A 193 -21.91 -4.25 7.61
N SER A 194 -22.53 -3.60 8.60
CA SER A 194 -23.96 -3.79 8.87
C SER A 194 -24.84 -3.36 7.70
N SER A 195 -24.47 -2.29 6.99
CA SER A 195 -25.21 -1.85 5.78
C SER A 195 -25.20 -2.88 4.64
N TYR A 196 -24.23 -3.81 4.66
CA TYR A 196 -24.11 -4.91 3.71
C TYR A 196 -24.63 -6.26 4.24
N GLY A 197 -25.31 -6.26 5.40
CA GLY A 197 -26.02 -7.42 5.94
C GLY A 197 -25.29 -8.16 7.06
N TYR A 198 -24.15 -7.66 7.55
CA TYR A 198 -23.45 -8.28 8.68
C TYR A 198 -24.11 -7.88 10.00
N HIS A 199 -24.90 -8.79 10.59
CA HIS A 199 -25.61 -8.50 11.84
C HIS A 199 -24.68 -8.32 13.04
N ASP A 200 -23.63 -9.14 13.10
CA ASP A 200 -22.54 -9.08 14.06
C ASP A 200 -21.18 -9.05 13.32
N PRO A 201 -20.69 -7.85 12.95
CA PRO A 201 -19.41 -7.71 12.25
C PRO A 201 -18.20 -8.21 13.05
N MET A 202 -18.29 -8.34 14.38
CA MET A 202 -17.17 -8.84 15.20
C MET A 202 -16.83 -10.31 14.91
N THR A 203 -17.72 -11.05 14.25
CA THR A 203 -17.44 -12.40 13.73
C THR A 203 -16.38 -12.44 12.62
N LEU A 204 -16.07 -11.29 12.01
CA LEU A 204 -15.04 -11.16 10.98
C LEU A 204 -13.63 -10.93 11.55
N LEU A 205 -13.50 -10.86 12.87
CA LEU A 205 -12.19 -10.81 13.50
C LEU A 205 -11.45 -12.12 13.22
N SER A 206 -10.31 -12.00 12.58
CA SER A 206 -9.36 -13.09 12.45
C SER A 206 -8.74 -13.38 13.82
N SER A 207 -8.65 -14.66 14.19
CA SER A 207 -7.90 -15.07 15.38
C SER A 207 -6.48 -14.48 15.29
N PRO A 208 -5.94 -13.91 16.38
CA PRO A 208 -4.55 -13.47 16.36
C PRO A 208 -3.69 -14.67 15.94
N ARG A 209 -2.89 -14.49 14.89
CA ARG A 209 -1.81 -15.40 14.51
C ARG A 209 -0.59 -15.08 15.35
#